data_AF-A0A7V0WUM7-F1
#
_entry.id   AF-A0A7V0WUM7-F1
#
_cell.length_a   1.000
_cell.length_b   1.000
_cell.length_c   1.000
_cell.angle_alpha   90.00
_cell.angle_beta   90.00
_cell.angle_gamma   90.00
#
_symmetry.space_group_name_H-M   'P 1'
#
loop_
_entity.id
_entity.type
_entity.pdbx_description
1 polymer ?
#
loop_
_entity_poly.entity_id
_entity_poly.type
_entity_poly.pdbx_seq_one_letter_code
_entity_poly.pdbx_strand_id
1 'polypeptide(L)'
;MKNHILLLSLVLLPFLAASQTVSYNFEDGDLSAWTQSAEGQWVITATNPIEGAKSLNHAQGSAELPDRISVELPAWSGNGGNITWRFKIRHRVNPTSGNHWGVFLSSDKDATGESPNGYIVGVNLDGSDDLLRLYRVDNNTFVPILTTSLNWETQIGSTL
;
A
#
# COMPACT_ATOMS: atom_id res chain seq x y z
N MET A 1 22.90 20.32 40.21
CA MET A 1 23.24 20.08 38.78
C MET A 1 22.97 18.64 38.34
N LYS A 2 23.54 17.60 38.99
CA LYS A 2 23.29 16.18 38.64
C LYS A 2 21.80 15.78 38.57
N ASN A 3 20.97 16.21 39.52
CA ASN A 3 19.55 15.83 39.56
C ASN A 3 18.70 16.52 38.48
N HIS A 4 19.10 17.69 37.99
CA HIS A 4 18.39 18.40 36.91
C HIS A 4 18.71 17.81 35.54
N ILE A 5 19.94 17.30 35.33
CA ILE A 5 20.34 16.58 34.11
C ILE A 5 19.58 15.25 33.98
N LEU A 6 19.38 14.55 35.11
CA LEU A 6 18.62 13.29 35.16
C LEU A 6 17.13 13.52 34.86
N LEU A 7 16.54 14.59 35.40
CA LEU A 7 15.15 14.94 35.15
C LEU A 7 14.91 15.36 33.69
N LEU A 8 15.84 16.12 33.11
CA LEU A 8 15.79 16.54 31.70
C LEU A 8 15.90 15.35 30.74
N SER A 9 16.74 14.36 31.07
CA SER A 9 16.87 13.13 30.28
C SER A 9 15.63 12.25 30.37
N LEU A 10 14.99 12.10 31.53
CA LEU A 10 13.71 11.37 31.67
C LEU A 10 12.55 11.99 30.86
N VAL A 11 12.54 13.32 30.70
CA VAL A 11 11.48 14.02 29.94
C VAL A 11 11.70 13.94 28.42
N LEU A 12 12.95 13.85 27.95
CA LEU A 12 13.28 13.80 26.51
C LEU A 12 13.30 12.38 25.93
N LEU A 13 13.53 11.35 26.75
CA LEU A 13 13.51 9.93 26.35
C LEU A 13 12.25 9.46 25.60
N PRO A 14 11.00 9.83 25.98
CA PRO A 14 9.82 9.43 25.22
C PRO A 14 9.73 10.06 23.81
N PHE A 15 10.36 11.21 23.59
CA PHE A 15 10.42 11.85 22.26
C PHE A 15 11.42 11.16 21.32
N LEU A 16 12.40 10.43 21.86
CA LEU A 16 13.37 9.66 21.08
C LEU A 16 12.83 8.28 20.63
N ALA A 17 11.72 7.83 21.22
CA ALA A 17 11.12 6.51 20.96
C ALA A 17 9.80 6.58 20.15
N ALA A 18 9.50 7.73 19.53
CA ALA A 18 8.34 7.84 18.66
C ALA A 18 8.58 7.07 17.35
N SER A 19 7.97 5.89 17.22
CA SER A 19 7.78 5.25 15.92
C SER A 19 6.91 6.18 15.06
N GLN A 20 7.41 6.61 13.90
CA GLN A 20 6.61 7.37 12.95
C GLN A 20 5.56 6.42 12.36
N THR A 21 4.32 6.54 12.82
CA THR A 21 3.20 5.79 12.26
C THR A 21 2.45 6.69 11.30
N VAL A 22 2.39 6.28 10.03
CA VAL A 22 1.50 6.85 9.03
C VAL A 22 0.34 5.87 8.83
N SER A 23 -0.89 6.38 8.84
CA SER A 23 -2.08 5.56 8.73
C SER A 23 -3.14 6.27 7.90
N TYR A 24 -3.73 5.54 6.96
CA TYR A 24 -4.83 6.00 6.14
C TYR A 24 -6.01 5.04 6.35
N ASN A 25 -7.10 5.54 6.92
CA ASN A 25 -8.34 4.78 7.12
C ASN A 25 -9.49 5.26 6.23
N PHE A 26 -9.32 6.38 5.51
CA PHE A 26 -10.27 6.95 4.54
C PHE A 26 -11.62 7.41 5.13
N GLU A 27 -11.72 7.55 6.46
CA GLU A 27 -12.97 7.93 7.12
C GLU A 27 -13.35 9.41 6.90
N ASP A 28 -12.35 10.27 6.73
CA ASP A 28 -12.52 11.69 6.38
C ASP A 28 -13.16 11.87 4.99
N GLY A 29 -13.05 10.88 4.10
CA GLY A 29 -13.55 10.99 2.73
C GLY A 29 -12.68 11.90 1.86
N ASP A 30 -11.43 12.14 2.22
CA ASP A 30 -10.53 13.04 1.49
C ASP A 30 -9.42 12.29 0.75
N LEU A 31 -9.30 12.57 -0.55
CA LEU A 31 -8.22 12.10 -1.42
C LEU A 31 -7.35 13.25 -1.94
N SER A 32 -7.44 14.45 -1.37
CA SER A 32 -6.70 15.65 -1.82
C SER A 32 -5.18 15.49 -1.82
N ALA A 33 -4.65 14.65 -0.92
CA ALA A 33 -3.23 14.31 -0.84
C ALA A 33 -2.81 13.13 -1.72
N TRP A 34 -3.75 12.51 -2.45
CA TRP A 34 -3.51 11.33 -3.26
C TRP A 34 -3.50 11.67 -4.75
N THR A 35 -2.47 11.19 -5.44
CA THR A 35 -2.34 11.28 -6.89
C THR A 35 -2.97 10.04 -7.54
N GLN A 36 -3.82 10.23 -8.55
CA GLN A 36 -4.49 9.15 -9.30
C GLN A 36 -4.08 9.15 -10.77
N SER A 37 -4.07 7.97 -11.39
CA SER A 37 -3.92 7.79 -12.84
C SER A 37 -4.68 6.53 -13.27
N ALA A 38 -5.75 6.60 -14.06
CA ALA A 38 -6.44 7.81 -14.49
C ALA A 38 -7.18 8.50 -13.31
N GLU A 39 -7.46 9.81 -13.44
CA GLU A 39 -8.18 10.57 -12.42
C GLU A 39 -9.63 10.05 -12.25
N GLY A 40 -10.10 9.96 -11.01
CA GLY A 40 -11.48 9.53 -10.68
C GLY A 40 -11.68 8.02 -10.61
N GLN A 41 -10.63 7.22 -10.85
CA GLN A 41 -10.69 5.76 -10.80
C GLN A 41 -10.60 5.17 -9.40
N TRP A 42 -10.24 6.01 -8.43
CA TRP A 42 -10.19 5.65 -7.03
C TRP A 42 -11.08 6.59 -6.23
N VAL A 43 -12.02 6.01 -5.50
CA VAL A 43 -13.06 6.72 -4.77
C VAL A 43 -13.15 6.21 -3.35
N ILE A 44 -13.56 7.09 -2.43
CA ILE A 44 -13.92 6.66 -1.08
C ILE A 44 -15.43 6.39 -1.07
N THR A 45 -15.83 5.22 -0.59
CA THR A 45 -17.23 4.79 -0.57
C THR A 45 -17.66 4.24 0.78
N ALA A 46 -18.92 4.49 1.14
CA ALA A 46 -19.61 3.89 2.28
C ALA A 46 -20.35 2.59 1.90
N THR A 47 -20.29 2.17 0.64
CA THR A 47 -20.89 0.92 0.18
C THR A 47 -19.97 -0.26 0.50
N ASN A 48 -20.41 -1.12 1.42
CA ASN A 48 -19.68 -2.30 1.89
C ASN A 48 -18.24 -1.97 2.32
N PRO A 49 -17.98 -1.05 3.27
CA PRO A 49 -16.61 -0.70 3.67
C PRO A 49 -15.88 -1.91 4.25
N ILE A 50 -14.56 -1.98 4.07
CA ILE A 50 -13.73 -3.07 4.62
C ILE A 50 -13.68 -2.98 6.15
N GLU A 51 -13.63 -1.76 6.68
CA GLU A 51 -13.68 -1.42 8.10
C GLU A 51 -14.29 -0.02 8.23
N GLY A 52 -14.92 0.28 9.38
CA GLY A 52 -15.45 1.61 9.65
C GLY A 52 -16.65 1.97 8.78
N ALA A 53 -16.80 3.26 8.46
CA ALA A 53 -17.91 3.77 7.66
C ALA A 53 -17.54 3.96 6.19
N LYS A 54 -16.25 4.05 5.86
CA LYS A 54 -15.78 4.29 4.50
C LYS A 54 -14.51 3.51 4.19
N SER A 55 -14.29 3.19 2.91
CA SER A 55 -13.02 2.63 2.45
C SER A 55 -12.68 3.13 1.05
N LEU A 56 -11.39 3.21 0.74
CA LEU A 56 -10.89 3.39 -0.62
C LEU A 56 -11.32 2.21 -1.51
N ASN A 57 -11.78 2.52 -2.71
CA ASN A 57 -12.28 1.55 -3.67
C ASN A 57 -11.82 1.93 -5.08
N HIS A 58 -11.32 0.94 -5.82
CA HIS A 58 -11.17 1.05 -7.27
C HIS A 58 -12.57 0.99 -7.90
N ALA A 59 -12.92 2.03 -8.65
CA ALA A 59 -14.27 2.27 -9.14
C ALA A 59 -14.58 1.41 -10.38
N GLN A 60 -14.91 2.05 -11.51
CA GLN A 60 -15.15 1.37 -12.78
C GLN A 60 -13.92 1.55 -13.65
N GLY A 61 -13.10 0.50 -13.77
CA GLY A 61 -11.80 0.57 -14.42
C GLY A 61 -11.78 1.37 -15.72
N SER A 62 -10.73 2.17 -15.90
CA SER A 62 -10.65 3.07 -17.04
C SER A 62 -10.24 2.33 -18.33
N ALA A 63 -10.37 3.03 -19.46
CA ALA A 63 -9.84 2.54 -20.73
C ALA A 63 -8.28 2.56 -20.77
N GLU A 64 -7.64 3.29 -19.87
CA GLU A 64 -6.19 3.40 -19.73
C GLU A 64 -5.71 2.52 -18.57
N LEU A 65 -5.09 1.38 -18.89
CA LEU A 65 -4.56 0.47 -17.89
C LEU A 65 -3.05 0.72 -17.70
N PRO A 66 -2.52 0.62 -16.46
CA PRO A 66 -3.21 0.27 -15.21
C PRO A 66 -3.75 1.48 -14.44
N ASP A 67 -4.87 1.29 -13.73
CA ASP A 67 -5.37 2.28 -12.77
C ASP A 67 -4.57 2.24 -11.46
N ARG A 68 -4.04 3.39 -11.05
CA ARG A 68 -3.10 3.58 -9.95
C ARG A 68 -3.52 4.73 -9.06
N ILE A 69 -3.20 4.62 -7.78
CA ILE A 69 -3.29 5.71 -6.80
C ILE A 69 -2.08 5.65 -5.88
N SER A 70 -1.53 6.81 -5.51
CA SER A 70 -0.37 6.92 -4.63
C SER A 70 -0.47 8.13 -3.72
N VAL A 71 0.10 8.03 -2.54
CA VAL A 71 0.35 9.16 -1.63
C VAL A 71 1.83 9.20 -1.30
N GLU A 72 2.39 10.40 -1.22
CA GLU A 72 3.77 10.57 -0.79
C GLU A 72 3.91 10.17 0.68
N LEU A 73 4.86 9.29 0.97
CA LEU A 73 5.17 8.88 2.33
C LEU A 73 6.34 9.71 2.85
N PRO A 74 6.47 9.86 4.18
CA PRO A 74 7.64 10.51 4.76
C PRO A 74 8.93 9.84 4.27
N ALA A 75 9.99 10.63 4.17
CA ALA A 75 11.31 10.14 3.78
C ALA A 75 11.90 9.18 4.84
N TRP A 76 11.48 7.91 4.78
CA TRP A 76 12.02 6.85 5.62
C TRP A 76 13.34 6.35 5.05
N SER A 77 14.37 6.33 5.89
CA SER A 77 15.63 5.68 5.53
C SER A 77 15.48 4.17 5.73
N GLY A 78 15.75 3.37 4.69
CA GLY A 78 15.83 1.91 4.81
C GLY A 78 16.93 1.43 5.77
N ASN A 79 17.86 2.31 6.16
CA ASN A 79 18.88 2.05 7.17
C ASN A 79 18.45 2.43 8.60
N GLY A 80 17.27 3.05 8.75
CA GLY A 80 16.75 3.54 10.04
C GLY A 80 16.13 2.45 10.92
N GLY A 81 16.01 1.22 10.42
CA GLY A 81 15.41 0.09 11.12
C GLY A 81 14.38 -0.65 10.26
N ASN A 82 13.50 -1.40 10.90
CA ASN A 82 12.48 -2.18 10.23
C ASN A 82 11.24 -1.33 9.93
N ILE A 83 10.73 -1.42 8.70
CA ILE A 83 9.44 -0.85 8.31
C ILE A 83 8.40 -1.98 8.34
N THR A 84 7.27 -1.74 9.03
CA THR A 84 6.15 -2.70 9.06
C THR A 84 4.97 -2.13 8.29
N TRP A 85 4.57 -2.84 7.24
CA TRP A 85 3.39 -2.53 6.45
C TRP A 85 2.19 -3.34 6.93
N ARG A 86 1.01 -2.70 7.00
CA ARG A 86 -0.25 -3.36 7.34
C ARG A 86 -1.34 -2.85 6.43
N PHE A 87 -2.06 -3.76 5.80
CA PHE A 87 -3.14 -3.46 4.88
C PHE A 87 -4.35 -4.34 5.19
N LYS A 88 -5.55 -3.79 5.00
CA LYS A 88 -6.77 -4.58 4.84
C LYS A 88 -7.22 -4.43 3.40
N ILE A 89 -7.26 -5.55 2.68
CA ILE A 89 -7.54 -5.58 1.24
C ILE A 89 -8.67 -6.57 1.01
N ARG A 90 -9.61 -6.18 0.15
CA ARG A 90 -10.67 -7.04 -0.36
C ARG A 90 -10.70 -6.90 -1.87
N HIS A 91 -10.98 -8.00 -2.56
CA HIS A 91 -11.22 -8.02 -3.99
C HIS A 91 -12.63 -8.51 -4.29
N ARG A 92 -13.22 -8.02 -5.39
CA ARG A 92 -14.58 -8.40 -5.82
C ARG A 92 -14.60 -9.45 -6.92
N VAL A 93 -13.55 -9.51 -7.72
CA VAL A 93 -13.42 -10.40 -8.88
C VAL A 93 -12.10 -11.13 -8.76
N ASN A 94 -12.14 -12.46 -8.92
CA ASN A 94 -10.96 -13.31 -8.77
C ASN A 94 -9.80 -12.82 -9.67
N PRO A 95 -8.55 -12.91 -9.19
CA PRO A 95 -7.42 -12.48 -9.99
C PRO A 95 -7.27 -13.32 -11.26
N THR A 96 -6.74 -12.72 -12.31
CA THR A 96 -6.31 -13.38 -13.56
C THR A 96 -5.04 -12.69 -14.05
N SER A 97 -4.45 -13.15 -15.15
CA SER A 97 -3.33 -12.42 -15.78
C SER A 97 -3.72 -11.01 -16.24
N GLY A 98 -4.98 -10.81 -16.66
CA GLY A 98 -5.52 -9.51 -17.08
C GLY A 98 -6.22 -8.70 -15.98
N ASN A 99 -6.43 -9.30 -14.81
CA ASN A 99 -7.04 -8.67 -13.63
C ASN A 99 -6.20 -9.02 -12.41
N HIS A 100 -5.14 -8.24 -12.21
CA HIS A 100 -4.20 -8.42 -11.11
C HIS A 100 -4.16 -7.16 -10.26
N TRP A 101 -3.57 -7.25 -9.08
CA TRP A 101 -3.46 -6.11 -8.18
C TRP A 101 -2.16 -6.18 -7.39
N GLY A 102 -1.73 -5.02 -6.90
CA GLY A 102 -0.62 -4.92 -5.98
C GLY A 102 -0.62 -3.60 -5.23
N VAL A 103 0.13 -3.58 -4.13
CA VAL A 103 0.40 -2.40 -3.32
C VAL A 103 1.90 -2.17 -3.30
N PHE A 104 2.34 -1.04 -3.86
CA PHE A 104 3.73 -0.63 -3.77
C PHE A 104 4.07 -0.34 -2.30
N LEU A 105 5.10 -1.02 -1.79
CA LEU A 105 5.72 -0.74 -0.50
C LEU A 105 6.71 0.41 -0.63
N SER A 106 7.29 0.59 -1.82
CA SER A 106 8.13 1.74 -2.14
C SER A 106 8.18 1.89 -3.65
N SER A 107 8.22 3.13 -4.12
CA SER A 107 8.35 3.47 -5.54
C SER A 107 9.20 4.73 -5.67
N ASP A 108 9.99 4.83 -6.74
CA ASP A 108 10.71 6.05 -7.13
C ASP A 108 9.83 7.03 -7.94
N LYS A 109 8.58 6.65 -8.19
CA LYS A 109 7.56 7.40 -8.92
C LYS A 109 6.21 7.38 -8.21
N ASP A 110 5.40 8.40 -8.43
CA ASP A 110 3.99 8.41 -8.06
C ASP A 110 3.12 7.63 -9.09
N ALA A 111 1.80 7.63 -8.89
CA ALA A 111 0.83 6.95 -9.74
C ALA A 111 0.83 7.40 -11.22
N THR A 112 1.34 8.61 -11.52
CA THR A 112 1.42 9.13 -12.91
C THR A 112 2.72 8.74 -13.59
N GLY A 113 3.70 8.24 -12.84
CA GLY A 113 4.99 7.89 -13.39
C GLY A 113 4.97 6.59 -14.17
N GLU A 114 5.56 6.65 -15.35
CA GLU A 114 5.78 5.48 -16.18
C GLU A 114 7.04 4.72 -15.75
N SER A 115 6.97 3.39 -15.84
CA SER A 115 8.06 2.45 -15.53
C SER A 115 8.74 2.63 -14.17
N PRO A 116 7.99 2.47 -13.06
CA PRO A 116 8.54 2.64 -11.71
C PRO A 116 9.59 1.58 -11.37
N ASN A 117 10.47 1.94 -10.44
CA ASN A 117 11.34 1.03 -9.71
C ASN A 117 10.90 0.95 -8.24
N GLY A 118 10.99 -0.23 -7.63
CA GLY A 118 10.64 -0.36 -6.22
C GLY A 118 10.33 -1.78 -5.77
N TYR A 119 9.44 -1.87 -4.78
CA TYR A 119 8.98 -3.13 -4.22
C TYR A 119 7.47 -3.12 -4.12
N ILE A 120 6.84 -4.21 -4.57
CA ILE A 120 5.38 -4.35 -4.61
C ILE A 120 4.98 -5.71 -4.05
N VAL A 121 3.95 -5.72 -3.22
CA VAL A 121 3.27 -6.95 -2.82
C VAL A 121 2.00 -7.08 -3.64
N GLY A 122 1.75 -8.23 -4.25
CA GLY A 122 0.62 -8.39 -5.15
C GLY A 122 0.37 -9.82 -5.60
N VAL A 123 -0.66 -9.98 -6.42
CA VAL A 123 -1.13 -11.25 -6.96
C VAL A 123 -1.17 -11.15 -8.47
N ASN A 124 -0.61 -12.13 -9.17
CA ASN A 124 -0.62 -12.24 -10.64
C ASN A 124 0.01 -11.05 -11.38
N LEU A 125 0.98 -10.35 -10.78
CA LEU A 125 1.79 -9.33 -11.47
C LEU A 125 2.77 -9.94 -12.49
N ASP A 126 3.06 -11.24 -12.31
CA ASP A 126 3.73 -12.11 -13.25
C ASP A 126 3.06 -13.49 -13.11
N GLY A 127 2.46 -14.00 -14.19
CA GLY A 127 1.69 -15.25 -14.19
C GLY A 127 0.23 -15.15 -13.75
N SER A 128 -0.37 -16.28 -13.36
CA SER A 128 -1.82 -16.39 -13.08
C SER A 128 -2.18 -17.56 -12.14
N ASP A 129 -1.43 -17.74 -11.05
CA ASP A 129 -1.63 -18.84 -10.09
C ASP A 129 -2.17 -18.39 -8.73
N ASP A 130 -2.57 -17.12 -8.66
CA ASP A 130 -3.24 -16.46 -7.55
C ASP A 130 -2.42 -16.41 -6.26
N LEU A 131 -1.13 -16.70 -6.31
CA LEU A 131 -0.27 -16.64 -5.13
C LEU A 131 0.13 -15.19 -4.83
N LEU A 132 0.04 -14.83 -3.55
CA LEU A 132 0.57 -13.56 -3.04
C LEU A 132 2.10 -13.62 -3.04
N ARG A 133 2.72 -12.60 -3.62
CA ARG A 133 4.18 -12.48 -3.75
C ARG A 133 4.67 -11.09 -3.43
N LEU A 134 5.93 -11.02 -3.01
CA LEU A 134 6.72 -9.80 -3.02
C LEU A 134 7.60 -9.80 -4.27
N TYR A 135 7.58 -8.69 -5.00
CA TYR A 135 8.37 -8.47 -6.19
C TYR A 135 9.31 -7.29 -5.99
N ARG A 136 10.50 -7.38 -6.60
CA ARG A 136 11.26 -6.20 -6.98
C ARG A 136 10.75 -5.74 -8.33
N VAL A 137 10.57 -4.43 -8.50
CA VAL A 137 10.17 -3.82 -9.78
C VAL A 137 11.38 -3.10 -10.35
N ASP A 138 11.81 -3.49 -11.55
CA ASP A 138 12.90 -2.88 -12.29
C ASP A 138 12.34 -2.33 -13.61
N ASN A 139 12.08 -1.03 -13.68
CA ASN A 139 11.53 -0.35 -14.86
C ASN A 139 10.29 -1.06 -15.45
N ASN A 140 9.25 -1.24 -14.63
CA ASN A 140 8.03 -2.00 -14.90
C ASN A 140 8.16 -3.53 -15.03
N THR A 141 9.35 -4.09 -14.84
CA THR A 141 9.54 -5.55 -14.83
C THR A 141 9.38 -6.09 -13.42
N PHE A 142 8.41 -6.97 -13.22
CA PHE A 142 8.12 -7.57 -11.92
C PHE A 142 8.94 -8.86 -11.74
N VAL A 143 9.92 -8.83 -10.84
CA VAL A 143 10.77 -9.99 -10.52
C VAL A 143 10.38 -10.53 -9.15
N PRO A 144 9.82 -11.75 -9.05
CA PRO A 144 9.43 -12.32 -7.76
C PRO A 144 10.66 -12.57 -6.90
N ILE A 145 10.66 -12.04 -5.67
CA ILE A 145 11.74 -12.25 -4.69
C ILE A 145 11.27 -13.10 -3.50
N LEU A 146 9.96 -13.15 -3.24
CA LEU A 146 9.36 -14.07 -2.27
C LEU A 146 8.00 -14.52 -2.79
N THR A 147 7.76 -15.82 -2.79
CA THR A 147 6.44 -16.41 -3.02
C THR A 147 5.90 -16.97 -1.72
N THR A 148 4.71 -16.55 -1.33
CA THR A 148 4.04 -17.11 -0.15
C THR A 148 3.25 -18.37 -0.53
N SER A 149 2.81 -19.13 0.47
CA SER A 149 1.83 -20.20 0.27
C SER A 149 0.38 -19.71 0.24
N LEU A 150 0.15 -18.40 0.32
CA LEU A 150 -1.19 -17.82 0.35
C LEU A 150 -1.74 -17.70 -1.07
N ASN A 151 -2.73 -18.54 -1.39
CA ASN A 151 -3.50 -18.45 -2.62
C ASN A 151 -4.74 -17.56 -2.41
N TRP A 152 -4.82 -16.48 -3.19
CA TRP A 152 -5.78 -15.42 -3.02
C TRP A 152 -7.21 -15.84 -3.38
N GLU A 153 -7.39 -16.65 -4.42
CA GLU A 153 -8.71 -17.13 -4.82
C GLU A 153 -9.27 -18.14 -3.81
N THR A 154 -8.50 -19.15 -3.45
CA THR A 154 -9.01 -20.30 -2.70
C THR A 154 -9.00 -20.11 -1.18
N GLN A 155 -8.11 -19.26 -0.64
CA GLN A 155 -8.01 -19.04 0.81
C GLN A 155 -8.59 -17.70 1.26
N ILE A 156 -8.57 -16.67 0.41
CA ILE A 156 -9.17 -15.37 0.72
C ILE A 156 -10.56 -15.27 0.07
N GLY A 157 -10.66 -15.55 -1.22
CA GLY A 157 -11.90 -15.54 -1.98
C GLY A 157 -12.51 -14.15 -2.21
N SER A 158 -13.50 -14.08 -3.09
CA SER A 158 -14.25 -12.86 -3.35
C SER A 158 -15.39 -12.70 -2.36
N THR A 159 -15.56 -11.50 -1.81
CA THR A 159 -16.74 -11.14 -0.99
C THR A 159 -17.43 -9.92 -1.58
N LEU A 160 -18.76 -9.95 -1.66
CA LEU A 160 -19.60 -8.84 -2.15
C LEU A 160 -19.65 -7.67 -1.15
#